data_AF-A0A965KC11-F1
#
_entry.id   AF-A0A965KC11-F1
#
_cell.length_a   1.000
_cell.length_b   1.000
_cell.length_c   1.000
_cell.angle_alpha   90.00
_cell.angle_beta   90.00
_cell.angle_gamma   90.00
#
_symmetry.space_group_name_H-M   'P 1'
#
loop_
_entity.id
_entity.type
_entity.pdbx_description
1 polymer ?
#
loop_
_entity_poly.entity_id
_entity_poly.type
_entity_poly.pdbx_seq_one_letter_code
_entity_poly.pdbx_strand_id
1 'polypeptide(L)'
;HAVEGWAPFAAFLLILSAIFFSGFLSVYVQRRANDGGLKGLWIFTNHLGAWAFASYVAFYPFLAAHGLRNAYAPAFIGGLVLLLPVLFAGEGHHDHDHDHGDGHDHGHSH
;
A
#
# COMPACT_ATOMS: atom_id res chain seq x y z
N HIS A 1 12.05 25.92 -27.41
CA HIS A 1 12.52 26.99 -26.49
C HIS A 1 11.61 27.22 -25.29
N ALA A 2 10.35 27.70 -25.42
CA ALA A 2 9.50 27.94 -24.23
C ALA A 2 9.19 26.65 -23.44
N VAL A 3 8.99 25.51 -24.13
CA VAL A 3 8.67 24.21 -23.51
C VAL A 3 9.85 23.61 -22.73
N GLU A 4 11.09 23.88 -23.15
CA GLU A 4 12.31 23.31 -22.53
C GLU A 4 12.63 23.97 -21.18
N GLY A 5 12.25 25.24 -20.98
CA GLY A 5 12.42 25.94 -19.71
C GLY A 5 11.57 25.37 -18.56
N TRP A 6 10.47 24.68 -18.87
CA TRP A 6 9.57 24.10 -17.87
C TRP A 6 9.95 22.67 -17.46
N ALA A 7 10.87 22.02 -18.16
CA ALA A 7 11.22 20.63 -17.88
C ALA A 7 11.67 20.39 -16.41
N PRO A 8 12.50 21.26 -15.80
CA PRO A 8 12.86 21.10 -14.38
C PRO A 8 11.66 21.23 -13.44
N PHE A 9 10.75 22.16 -13.73
CA PHE A 9 9.54 22.37 -12.93
C PHE A 9 8.57 21.20 -13.06
N ALA A 10 8.36 20.67 -14.27
CA ALA A 10 7.54 19.50 -14.49
C ALA A 10 8.10 18.27 -13.74
N ALA A 11 9.41 18.03 -13.83
CA ALA A 11 10.06 16.95 -13.07
C ALA A 11 9.89 17.13 -11.55
N PHE A 12 10.01 18.36 -11.06
CA PHE A 12 9.75 18.67 -9.65
C PHE A 12 8.31 18.34 -9.24
N LEU A 13 7.31 18.71 -10.05
CA LEU A 13 5.92 18.36 -9.79
C LEU A 13 5.68 16.84 -9.80
N LEU A 14 6.32 16.11 -10.71
CA LEU A 14 6.24 14.65 -10.74
C LEU A 14 6.83 14.03 -9.46
N ILE A 15 7.99 14.51 -9.00
CA ILE A 15 8.60 14.06 -7.73
C ILE A 15 7.67 14.34 -6.55
N LEU A 16 7.14 15.58 -6.45
CA LEU A 16 6.20 15.93 -5.38
C LEU A 16 4.96 15.05 -5.40
N SER A 17 4.38 14.83 -6.59
CA SER A 17 3.21 13.97 -6.74
C SER A 17 3.52 12.53 -6.32
N ALA A 18 4.67 11.97 -6.73
CA ALA A 18 5.09 10.63 -6.37
C ALA A 18 5.26 10.48 -4.85
N ILE A 19 5.91 11.44 -4.19
CA ILE A 19 6.09 11.42 -2.74
C ILE A 19 4.73 11.53 -2.03
N PHE A 20 3.88 12.47 -2.46
CA PHE A 20 2.57 12.68 -1.85
C PHE A 20 1.68 11.44 -1.96
N PHE A 21 1.54 10.88 -3.17
CA PHE A 21 0.73 9.67 -3.39
C PHE A 21 1.33 8.44 -2.71
N SER A 22 2.66 8.29 -2.71
CA SER A 22 3.33 7.19 -2.00
C SER A 22 3.11 7.28 -0.50
N GLY A 23 3.17 8.49 0.08
CA GLY A 23 2.88 8.73 1.49
C GLY A 23 1.42 8.44 1.84
N PHE A 24 0.47 8.95 1.05
CA PHE A 24 -0.95 8.68 1.24
C PHE A 24 -1.27 7.19 1.16
N LEU A 25 -0.78 6.52 0.11
CA LEU A 25 -1.00 5.08 -0.08
C LEU A 25 -0.31 4.27 1.02
N SER A 26 0.87 4.69 1.47
CA SER A 26 1.57 4.07 2.62
C SER A 26 0.72 4.09 3.89
N VAL A 27 0.07 5.21 4.20
CA VAL A 27 -0.84 5.30 5.36
C VAL A 27 -2.05 4.40 5.18
N TYR A 28 -2.63 4.36 3.97
CA TYR A 28 -3.76 3.48 3.67
C TYR A 28 -3.42 2.00 3.85
N VAL A 29 -2.32 1.53 3.25
CA VAL A 29 -1.90 0.12 3.36
C VAL A 29 -1.49 -0.22 4.78
N GLN A 30 -0.95 0.73 5.55
CA GLN A 30 -0.64 0.50 6.96
C GLN A 30 -1.91 0.30 7.80
N ARG A 31 -2.95 1.11 7.57
CA ARG A 31 -4.25 0.92 8.24
C ARG A 31 -4.84 -0.44 7.91
N ARG A 32 -4.90 -0.77 6.62
CA ARG A 32 -5.42 -2.07 6.15
C ARG A 32 -4.60 -3.25 6.69
N ALA A 33 -3.28 -3.12 6.74
CA ALA A 33 -2.40 -4.13 7.33
C ALA A 33 -2.69 -4.33 8.81
N ASN A 34 -2.88 -3.24 9.57
CA ASN A 34 -3.24 -3.31 10.97
C ASN A 34 -4.60 -3.98 11.19
N ASP A 35 -5.60 -3.61 10.38
CA ASP A 35 -6.96 -4.20 10.44
C ASP A 35 -6.93 -5.70 10.09
N GLY A 36 -6.06 -6.10 9.16
CA GLY A 36 -5.87 -7.49 8.75
C GLY A 36 -4.88 -8.28 9.63
N GLY A 37 -4.36 -7.71 10.71
CA GLY A 37 -3.41 -8.36 11.61
C GLY A 37 -2.02 -8.61 11.02
N LEU A 38 -1.68 -8.02 9.87
CA LEU A 38 -0.37 -8.12 9.24
C LEU A 38 0.67 -7.32 10.03
N LYS A 39 1.75 -7.98 10.46
CA LYS A 39 2.81 -7.40 11.29
C LYS A 39 4.20 -7.66 10.70
N GLY A 40 5.19 -6.93 11.19
CA GLY A 40 6.60 -7.16 10.87
C GLY A 40 6.92 -6.92 9.39
N LEU A 41 7.54 -7.92 8.73
CA LEU A 41 8.05 -7.82 7.36
C LEU A 41 6.97 -7.43 6.34
N TRP A 42 5.70 -7.78 6.59
CA TRP A 42 4.57 -7.45 5.72
C TRP A 42 4.30 -5.95 5.65
N ILE A 43 4.49 -5.21 6.74
CA ILE A 43 4.30 -3.75 6.75
C ILE A 43 5.35 -3.07 5.85
N PHE A 44 6.61 -3.49 5.99
CA PHE A 44 7.71 -2.94 5.19
C PHE A 44 7.53 -3.22 3.70
N THR A 45 7.19 -4.46 3.35
CA THR A 45 6.97 -4.87 1.95
C THR A 45 5.77 -4.16 1.33
N ASN A 46 4.66 -3.98 2.07
CA ASN A 46 3.51 -3.20 1.60
C ASN A 46 3.87 -1.73 1.33
N HIS A 47 4.73 -1.12 2.15
CA HIS A 47 5.22 0.24 1.88
C HIS A 47 6.07 0.31 0.62
N LEU A 48 7.00 -0.64 0.41
CA LEU A 48 7.75 -0.71 -0.83
C LEU A 48 6.83 -0.88 -2.05
N GLY A 49 5.79 -1.71 -1.92
CA GLY A 49 4.78 -1.89 -2.95
C GLY A 49 4.02 -0.60 -3.27
N ALA A 50 3.57 0.11 -2.24
CA ALA A 50 2.89 1.40 -2.37
C ALA A 50 3.77 2.45 -3.07
N TRP A 51 5.05 2.54 -2.69
CA TRP A 51 5.99 3.46 -3.31
C TRP A 51 6.27 3.12 -4.78
N ALA A 52 6.51 1.85 -5.09
CA ALA A 52 6.75 1.40 -6.46
C ALA A 52 5.54 1.66 -7.37
N PHE A 53 4.33 1.36 -6.89
CA PHE A 53 3.08 1.61 -7.59
C PHE A 53 2.85 3.11 -7.82
N ALA A 54 2.83 3.91 -6.74
CA ALA A 54 2.52 5.33 -6.81
C ALA A 54 3.55 6.10 -7.63
N SER A 55 4.85 5.75 -7.52
CA SER A 55 5.91 6.37 -8.32
C SER A 55 5.75 6.05 -9.80
N TYR A 56 5.42 4.80 -10.17
CA TYR A 56 5.19 4.44 -11.57
C TYR A 56 3.98 5.18 -12.16
N VAL A 57 2.88 5.26 -11.41
CA VAL A 57 1.67 5.99 -11.84
C VAL A 57 1.96 7.48 -11.99
N ALA A 58 2.62 8.10 -11.01
CA ALA A 58 2.98 9.51 -11.06
C ALA A 58 3.90 9.83 -12.25
N PHE A 59 4.92 9.00 -12.50
CA PHE A 59 5.85 9.17 -13.62
C PHE A 59 5.35 8.61 -14.95
N TYR A 60 4.16 8.00 -15.02
CA TYR A 60 3.66 7.37 -16.23
C TYR A 60 3.74 8.26 -17.49
N PRO A 61 3.35 9.56 -17.44
CA PRO A 61 3.44 10.43 -18.61
C PRO A 61 4.89 10.60 -19.10
N PHE A 62 5.83 10.76 -18.17
CA PHE A 62 7.26 10.88 -18.46
C PHE A 62 7.80 9.57 -19.05
N LEU A 63 7.51 8.43 -18.41
CA LEU A 63 7.94 7.12 -18.90
C LEU A 63 7.38 6.80 -20.30
N ALA A 64 6.15 7.23 -20.58
CA ALA A 64 5.53 7.09 -21.90
C ALA A 64 6.22 7.94 -22.96
N ALA A 65 6.45 9.23 -22.66
CA ALA A 65 7.09 10.17 -23.58
C ALA A 65 8.53 9.76 -23.97
N HIS A 66 9.23 9.09 -23.05
CA HIS A 66 10.61 8.65 -23.26
C HIS A 66 10.75 7.17 -23.66
N GLY A 67 9.65 6.45 -23.89
CA GLY A 67 9.69 5.03 -24.28
C GLY A 67 10.21 4.08 -23.19
N LEU A 68 10.21 4.52 -21.93
CA LEU A 68 10.80 3.80 -20.79
C LEU A 68 9.80 2.87 -20.06
N ARG A 69 8.52 2.87 -20.45
CA ARG A 69 7.46 2.11 -19.74
C ARG A 69 7.81 0.65 -19.49
N ASN A 70 8.37 -0.04 -20.50
CA ASN A 70 8.71 -1.46 -20.40
C ASN A 70 9.92 -1.71 -19.49
N ALA A 71 10.87 -0.77 -19.43
CA ALA A 71 12.02 -0.87 -18.55
C ALA A 71 11.62 -0.77 -17.07
N TYR A 72 10.60 0.04 -16.76
CA TYR A 72 10.09 0.22 -15.40
C TYR A 72 8.87 -0.65 -15.06
N ALA A 73 8.30 -1.36 -16.03
CA ALA A 73 7.17 -2.26 -15.81
C ALA A 73 7.46 -3.36 -14.77
N PRO A 74 8.67 -3.97 -14.70
CA PRO A 74 8.97 -4.94 -13.65
C PRO A 74 8.89 -4.35 -12.23
N ALA A 75 9.33 -3.10 -12.03
CA ALA A 75 9.23 -2.43 -10.74
C ALA A 75 7.77 -2.16 -10.36
N PHE A 76 6.95 -1.76 -11.34
CA PHE A 76 5.51 -1.60 -11.15
C PHE A 76 4.81 -2.93 -10.79
N ILE A 77 5.08 -3.99 -11.55
CA ILE A 77 4.50 -5.32 -11.32
C ILE A 77 4.96 -5.86 -9.96
N GLY A 78 6.24 -5.75 -9.64
CA GLY A 78 6.76 -6.08 -8.32
C GLY A 78 6.07 -5.30 -7.22
N GLY A 79 5.80 -4.01 -7.45
CA GLY A 79 5.02 -3.18 -6.53
C GLY A 79 3.60 -3.71 -6.29
N LEU A 80 2.90 -4.11 -7.35
CA LEU A 80 1.57 -4.72 -7.25
C LEU A 80 1.61 -6.06 -6.49
N VAL A 81 2.61 -6.91 -6.76
CA VAL A 81 2.78 -8.19 -6.07
C VAL A 81 3.00 -7.98 -4.57
N LEU A 82 3.80 -6.98 -4.19
CA LEU A 82 4.06 -6.64 -2.79
C LEU A 82 2.82 -6.12 -2.07
N LEU A 83 1.81 -5.62 -2.79
CA LEU A 83 0.54 -5.17 -2.21
C LEU A 83 -0.48 -6.30 -2.01
N LEU A 84 -0.31 -7.47 -2.66
CA LEU A 84 -1.26 -8.57 -2.55
C LEU A 84 -1.60 -8.98 -1.10
N PRO A 85 -0.63 -9.09 -0.16
CA PRO A 85 -0.94 -9.47 1.21
C PRO A 85 -1.96 -8.53 1.86
N VAL A 86 -1.84 -7.21 1.64
CA VAL A 86 -2.75 -6.23 2.24
C VAL A 86 -4.14 -6.22 1.58
N LEU A 87 -4.21 -6.59 0.30
CA LEU A 87 -5.46 -6.66 -0.44
C LEU A 87 -6.31 -7.85 0.05
N PHE A 88 -5.67 -8.98 0.36
CA PHE A 88 -6.35 -10.19 0.82
C PHE A 88 -6.39 -10.37 2.35
N ALA A 89 -5.60 -9.61 3.10
CA ALA A 89 -5.70 -9.61 4.56
C ALA A 89 -7.05 -9.01 4.98
N GLY A 90 -7.84 -9.82 5.70
CA GLY A 90 -9.18 -9.47 6.18
C GLY A 90 -10.32 -10.32 5.62
N GLU A 91 -10.12 -11.11 4.56
CA GLU A 91 -11.17 -11.98 3.98
C GLU A 91 -11.49 -13.25 4.80
N GLY A 92 -10.90 -13.40 5.99
CA GLY A 92 -11.14 -14.53 6.89
C GLY A 92 -11.11 -14.20 8.38
N HIS A 93 -11.19 -12.92 8.76
CA HIS A 93 -11.33 -12.51 10.17
C HIS A 93 -12.77 -12.13 10.53
N HIS A 94 -13.73 -12.60 9.74
CA HIS A 94 -15.10 -12.77 10.20
C HIS A 94 -15.19 -14.16 10.82
N ASP A 95 -15.73 -14.22 12.03
CA ASP A 95 -16.24 -15.44 12.70
C ASP A 95 -15.22 -16.23 13.53
N HIS A 96 -14.77 -15.64 14.65
CA HIS A 96 -14.64 -16.39 15.92
C HIS A 96 -14.99 -15.51 17.13
N ASP A 97 -15.98 -14.62 16.98
CA ASP A 97 -16.69 -14.01 18.11
C ASP A 97 -18.05 -14.70 18.26
N HIS A 98 -18.05 -16.01 18.51
CA HIS A 98 -19.24 -16.71 18.99
C HIS A 98 -18.87 -17.76 20.03
N ASP A 99 -19.22 -17.40 21.27
CA ASP A 99 -19.89 -18.27 22.23
C ASP A 99 -19.05 -19.31 22.98
N HIS A 100 -18.52 -18.86 24.12
CA HIS A 100 -18.64 -19.65 25.35
C HIS A 100 -19.23 -18.75 26.43
N GLY A 101 -20.57 -18.66 26.43
CA GLY A 101 -21.27 -18.57 27.68
C GLY A 101 -20.87 -19.74 28.57
N ASP A 102 -20.29 -19.43 29.72
CA ASP A 102 -20.36 -20.25 30.92
C ASP A 102 -20.38 -19.30 32.10
N GLY A 103 -21.60 -18.89 32.46
CA GLY A 103 -21.88 -18.40 33.79
C GLY A 103 -21.51 -19.50 34.78
N HIS A 104 -20.37 -19.33 35.46
CA HIS A 104 -20.07 -20.10 36.65
C HIS A 104 -20.91 -19.56 37.80
N ASP A 105 -22.14 -20.08 37.86
CA ASP A 105 -22.87 -20.27 39.11
C ASP A 105 -22.00 -21.13 40.04
N HIS A 106 -21.46 -20.52 41.09
CA HIS A 106 -21.02 -21.25 42.27
C HIS A 106 -21.88 -20.83 43.45
N GLY A 107 -22.97 -21.56 43.62
CA GLY A 107 -23.76 -21.58 44.83
C GLY A 107 -22.96 -22.08 46.03
N HIS A 108 -23.30 -21.47 47.18
CA HIS A 108 -23.31 -22.01 48.54
C HIS A 108 -22.28 -23.07 48.98
N SER A 109 -21.46 -22.68 49.96
CA SER A 109 -21.12 -23.56 51.08
C SER A 109 -20.78 -22.74 52.33
N HIS A 110 -21.67 -22.87 53.32
CA HIS A 110 -21.53 -22.74 54.79
C HIS A 110 -20.77 -21.56 55.42
#